data_AF-A0A662FZ57-F1
#
_entry.id   AF-A0A662FZ57-F1
#
_cell.length_a   1.000
_cell.length_b   1.000
_cell.length_c   1.000
_cell.angle_alpha   90.00
_cell.angle_beta   90.00
_cell.angle_gamma   90.00
#
_symmetry.space_group_name_H-M   'P 1'
#
loop_
_entity.id
_entity.type
_entity.pdbx_description
1 polymer ?
#
loop_
_entity_poly.entity_id
_entity_poly.type
_entity_poly.pdbx_seq_one_letter_code
_entity_poly.pdbx_strand_id
1 'polypeptide(L)'
;MPRKSRTENLSEIPLAPIDRILHKSGAERVSDEAVRRLRDILERIAEEISKRAVDAAKHARRKTIKREDIDFAIREFEHLFPKS
;
A
#
# COMPACT_ATOMS: atom_id res chain seq x y z
N MET A 1 -14.25 28.55 18.08
CA MET A 1 -14.81 27.33 17.47
C MET A 1 -13.67 26.39 17.16
N PRO A 2 -13.59 25.19 17.76
CA PRO A 2 -12.57 24.23 17.34
C PRO A 2 -12.85 23.81 15.90
N ARG A 3 -11.89 24.04 14.99
CA ARG A 3 -11.94 23.48 13.64
C ARG A 3 -11.91 21.97 13.80
N LYS A 4 -12.96 21.28 13.34
CA LYS A 4 -13.04 19.82 13.29
C LYS A 4 -11.70 19.32 12.73
N SER A 5 -10.99 18.51 13.53
CA SER A 5 -9.71 17.94 13.14
C SER A 5 -9.86 17.29 11.76
N ARG A 6 -8.85 17.49 10.93
CA ARG A 6 -8.74 17.02 9.54
C ARG A 6 -8.56 15.48 9.47
N THR A 7 -9.33 14.76 10.30
CA THR A 7 -9.13 13.36 10.66
C THR A 7 -10.42 12.60 10.42
N GLU A 8 -10.74 12.37 9.16
CA GLU A 8 -11.44 11.16 8.73
C GLU A 8 -10.73 10.72 7.45
N ASN A 9 -9.64 9.97 7.60
CA ASN A 9 -9.00 9.30 6.47
C ASN A 9 -10.03 8.31 5.90
N LEU A 10 -10.61 8.66 4.75
CA LEU A 10 -11.20 7.66 3.86
C LEU A 10 -10.02 6.80 3.40
N SER A 11 -9.81 5.66 4.06
CA SER A 11 -8.80 4.71 3.63
C SER A 11 -9.10 4.26 2.20
N GLU A 12 -8.09 4.30 1.33
CA GLU A 12 -8.22 3.98 -0.10
C GLU A 12 -8.58 2.50 -0.31
N ILE A 13 -8.16 1.62 0.61
CA ILE A 13 -8.45 0.19 0.54
C ILE A 13 -9.62 -0.18 1.49
N PRO A 14 -10.74 -0.73 0.98
CA PRO A 14 -11.82 -1.21 1.83
C PRO A 14 -11.39 -2.36 2.74
N LEU A 15 -12.02 -2.50 3.91
CA LEU A 15 -11.68 -3.56 4.88
C LEU A 15 -12.08 -4.97 4.42
N ALA A 16 -13.21 -5.12 3.73
CA ALA A 16 -13.73 -6.45 3.37
C ALA A 16 -12.77 -7.28 2.47
N PRO A 17 -12.10 -6.72 1.45
CA PRO A 17 -11.03 -7.43 0.73
C PRO A 17 -9.88 -7.90 1.64
N ILE A 18 -9.48 -7.08 2.60
CA ILE A 18 -8.38 -7.40 3.52
C ILE A 18 -8.76 -8.55 4.45
N ASP A 19 -9.97 -8.50 5.00
CA ASP A 19 -10.52 -9.58 5.81
C ASP A 19 -10.59 -10.91 5.04
N ARG A 20 -11.02 -10.87 3.76
CA ARG A 20 -11.01 -12.05 2.89
C ARG A 20 -9.61 -12.60 2.63
N ILE A 21 -8.59 -11.74 2.50
CA ILE A 21 -7.19 -12.18 2.32
C ILE A 21 -6.70 -12.94 3.56
N LEU A 22 -7.03 -12.43 4.76
CA LEU A 22 -6.64 -13.08 6.01
C LEU A 22 -7.27 -14.46 6.17
N HIS A 23 -8.57 -14.59 5.90
CA HIS A 23 -9.24 -15.90 5.94
C HIS A 23 -8.75 -16.86 4.84
N LYS A 24 -8.49 -16.36 3.62
CA LYS A 24 -7.88 -17.17 2.54
C LYS A 24 -6.47 -17.65 2.89
N SER A 25 -5.77 -16.93 3.76
CA SER A 25 -4.47 -17.33 4.29
C SER A 25 -4.56 -18.36 5.42
N GLY A 26 -5.78 -18.80 5.78
CA GLY A 26 -6.02 -19.85 6.79
C GLY A 26 -6.38 -19.32 8.19
N ALA A 27 -6.63 -18.02 8.35
CA ALA A 27 -7.13 -17.50 9.62
C ALA A 27 -8.59 -17.96 9.84
N GLU A 28 -8.85 -18.65 10.95
CA GLU A 28 -10.21 -19.06 11.34
C GLU A 28 -11.02 -17.89 11.90
N ARG A 29 -10.35 -16.98 12.63
CA ARG A 29 -10.94 -15.77 13.23
C ARG A 29 -10.01 -14.60 13.03
N VAL A 30 -10.57 -13.43 12.73
CA VAL A 30 -9.83 -12.19 12.53
C VAL A 30 -10.53 -11.06 13.28
N SER A 31 -9.79 -10.25 14.03
CA SER A 31 -10.33 -9.06 14.68
C SER A 31 -10.38 -7.88 13.71
N ASP A 32 -11.36 -6.99 13.88
CA ASP A 32 -11.44 -5.73 13.11
C ASP A 32 -10.14 -4.91 13.18
N GLU A 33 -9.47 -4.93 14.33
CA GLU A 33 -8.19 -4.24 14.53
C GLU A 33 -7.08 -4.84 13.67
N ALA A 34 -7.01 -6.17 13.57
CA ALA A 34 -6.05 -6.85 12.70
C ALA A 34 -6.28 -6.51 11.21
N VAL A 35 -7.55 -6.47 10.78
CA VAL A 35 -7.90 -6.07 9.40
C VAL A 35 -7.44 -4.63 9.12
N ARG A 36 -7.74 -3.69 10.02
CA ARG A 36 -7.32 -2.29 9.89
C ARG A 36 -5.79 -2.17 9.88
N ARG A 37 -5.11 -2.89 10.77
CA ARG A 37 -3.64 -2.86 10.85
C ARG A 37 -3.01 -3.35 9.55
N LEU A 38 -3.51 -4.43 8.96
CA LEU A 38 -3.01 -4.93 7.68
C LEU A 38 -3.29 -3.93 6.55
N ARG A 39 -4.50 -3.35 6.49
CA ARG A 39 -4.84 -2.30 5.52
C ARG A 39 -3.83 -1.15 5.59
N ASP A 40 -3.57 -0.63 6.79
CA ASP A 40 -2.69 0.52 6.97
C ASP A 40 -1.24 0.21 6.54
N ILE A 41 -0.78 -1.03 6.71
CA ILE A 41 0.54 -1.48 6.20
C ILE A 41 0.52 -1.54 4.67
N LEU A 42 -0.53 -2.13 4.07
CA LEU A 42 -0.64 -2.26 2.62
C LEU A 42 -0.71 -0.89 1.93
N GLU A 43 -1.45 0.07 2.49
CA GLU A 43 -1.51 1.44 1.96
C GLU A 43 -0.13 2.11 2.00
N ARG A 44 0.61 1.97 3.09
CA ARG A 44 1.98 2.51 3.20
C ARG A 44 2.93 1.89 2.18
N ILE A 45 2.85 0.58 1.97
CA ILE A 45 3.66 -0.11 0.96
C ILE A 45 3.28 0.37 -0.45
N ALA A 46 1.98 0.46 -0.74
CA ALA A 46 1.48 0.93 -2.02
C ALA A 46 1.91 2.37 -2.30
N GLU A 47 1.88 3.26 -1.30
CA GLU A 47 2.32 4.64 -1.43
C GLU A 47 3.82 4.73 -1.75
N GLU A 48 4.66 3.95 -1.07
CA GLU A 48 6.11 3.94 -1.28
C GLU A 48 6.48 3.43 -2.67
N ILE A 49 5.87 2.32 -3.10
CA ILE A 49 6.06 1.78 -4.46
C ILE A 49 5.58 2.79 -5.50
N SER A 50 4.44 3.44 -5.27
CA SER A 50 3.87 4.42 -6.20
C SER A 50 4.79 5.64 -6.38
N LYS A 51 5.37 6.18 -5.29
CA LYS A 51 6.31 7.30 -5.36
C LYS A 51 7.53 6.96 -6.22
N ARG A 52 8.11 5.77 -6.01
CA ARG A 52 9.27 5.30 -6.77
C ARG A 52 8.94 5.06 -8.23
N ALA A 53 7.79 4.48 -8.54
CA ALA A 53 7.35 4.26 -9.91
C ALA A 53 7.09 5.58 -10.64
N VAL A 54 6.50 6.57 -9.96
CA VAL A 54 6.35 7.94 -10.47
C VAL A 54 7.71 8.54 -10.81
N ASP A 55 8.68 8.40 -9.92
CA ASP A 55 10.02 8.94 -10.16
C ASP A 55 10.72 8.21 -11.31
N ALA A 56 10.61 6.88 -11.40
CA ALA A 56 11.14 6.11 -12.53
C ALA A 56 10.55 6.59 -13.88
N ALA A 57 9.23 6.80 -13.94
CA ALA A 57 8.56 7.33 -15.13
C ALA A 57 9.06 8.75 -15.49
N LYS A 58 9.23 9.62 -14.48
CA LYS A 58 9.78 10.98 -14.66
C LYS A 58 11.20 10.97 -15.21
N HIS A 59 12.09 10.10 -14.69
CA HIS A 59 13.46 9.96 -15.19
C HIS A 59 13.47 9.52 -16.66
N ALA A 60 12.51 8.69 -17.07
CA ALA A 60 12.30 8.31 -18.47
C ALA A 60 11.54 9.38 -19.29
N ARG A 61 11.30 10.57 -18.75
CA ARG A 61 10.53 11.68 -19.37
C ARG A 61 9.11 11.29 -19.80
N ARG A 62 8.50 10.31 -19.13
CA ARG A 62 7.13 9.87 -19.39
C ARG A 62 6.18 10.42 -18.33
N LYS A 63 4.94 10.70 -18.73
CA LYS A 63 3.84 11.08 -17.82
C LYS A 63 3.00 9.88 -17.38
N THR A 64 2.92 8.84 -18.22
CA THR A 64 2.20 7.61 -17.93
C THR A 64 3.14 6.61 -17.25
N ILE A 65 2.73 6.14 -16.07
CA ILE A 65 3.38 5.03 -15.36
C ILE A 65 3.05 3.74 -16.10
N LYS A 66 4.07 2.95 -16.40
CA LYS A 66 3.94 1.64 -17.03
C LYS A 66 4.29 0.53 -16.06
N ARG A 67 4.01 -0.72 -16.47
CA ARG A 67 4.36 -1.92 -15.69
C ARG A 67 5.85 -1.93 -15.33
N GLU A 68 6.72 -1.55 -16.26
CA GLU A 68 8.17 -1.58 -16.03
C GLU A 68 8.62 -0.63 -14.90
N ASP A 69 7.90 0.48 -14.68
CA ASP A 69 8.18 1.41 -13.58
C ASP A 69 7.80 0.81 -12.22
N ILE A 70 6.69 0.05 -12.19
CA ILE A 70 6.25 -0.69 -11.00
C ILE A 70 7.23 -1.83 -10.70
N ASP A 71 7.61 -2.61 -11.72
CA ASP A 71 8.57 -3.71 -11.59
C ASP A 71 9.94 -3.19 -11.10
N PHE A 72 10.37 -2.01 -11.57
CA PHE A 72 11.54 -1.33 -11.05
C PHE A 72 11.37 -0.91 -9.59
N ALA A 73 10.27 -0.24 -9.25
CA ALA A 73 9.99 0.22 -7.89
C ALA A 73 9.94 -0.92 -6.87
N ILE A 74 9.35 -2.07 -7.24
CA ILE A 74 9.30 -3.26 -6.39
C ILE A 74 10.70 -3.81 -6.15
N ARG A 75 11.53 -3.96 -7.18
CA ARG A 75 12.92 -4.43 -7.01
C ARG A 75 13.73 -3.53 -6.09
N GLU A 76 13.60 -2.22 -6.25
CA GLU A 76 14.24 -1.23 -5.36
C GLU A 76 13.68 -1.29 -3.93
N PHE A 77 12.38 -1.52 -3.77
CA PHE A 77 11.74 -1.66 -2.47
C PHE A 77 12.19 -2.93 -1.74
N GLU A 78 12.23 -4.08 -2.43
CA GLU A 78 12.68 -5.36 -1.86
C GLU A 78 14.16 -5.32 -1.43
N HIS A 79 15.01 -4.56 -2.14
CA HIS A 79 16.41 -4.41 -1.75
C HIS A 79 16.58 -3.73 -0.38
N LEU A 80 15.63 -2.86 0.00
CA LEU A 80 15.62 -2.18 1.30
C LEU A 80 15.08 -3.05 2.45
N PHE A 81 14.43 -4.17 2.11
CA PHE A 81 13.95 -5.17 3.05
C PHE A 81 14.51 -6.55 2.67
N PRO A 82 15.80 -6.80 2.91
CA PRO A 82 16.40 -8.10 2.61
C PRO A 82 15.61 -9.20 3.32
N LYS A 83 15.20 -10.21 2.54
CA LYS A 83 14.58 -11.41 3.12
C LYS A 83 15.58 -12.02 4.10
N SER A 84 15.11 -12.25 5.32
CA SER A 84 15.83 -12.98 6.37
C SER A 84 16.09 -14.42 5.97
#